data_AF-A0A383AP22-F1
#
_entry.id   AF-A0A383AP22-F1
#
_cell.length_a   1.000
_cell.length_b   1.000
_cell.length_c   1.000
_cell.angle_alpha   90.00
_cell.angle_beta   90.00
_cell.angle_gamma   90.00
#
_symmetry.space_group_name_H-M   'P 1'
#
loop_
_entity.id
_entity.type
_entity.pdbx_description
1 polymer ?
#
loop_
_entity_poly.entity_id
_entity_poly.type
_entity_poly.pdbx_seq_one_letter_code
_entity_poly.pdbx_strand_id
1 'polypeptide(L)'
;MIPGDFKLKKPSRKQTILLIVSGIIGLFGTAAAVTVGIFVISAWWELPLDIYGTNEGPDQPIAFPHTKHVQELGLDCTFCHRTVAKESSASIPSVEFCVTCHKIIGDNSEEIAKLRSYNTNETPINWQRVHRVPDHVQFVHESHIRFFSGNKLVVNKVDRNKVSSQIALDDAIKIYPNAEVGKPIDVKESQVCMTC
;
A
#
# COMPACT_ATOMS: atom_id res chain seq x y z
N MET A 1 -16.21 0.00 67.85
CA MET A 1 -15.31 -1.18 67.77
C MET A 1 -14.39 -0.95 66.60
N ILE A 2 -13.12 -0.66 66.87
CA ILE A 2 -12.12 -0.38 65.84
C ILE A 2 -11.60 -1.74 65.32
N PRO A 3 -11.70 -2.02 64.02
CA PRO A 3 -11.23 -3.27 63.42
C PRO A 3 -9.70 -3.21 63.29
N GLY A 4 -8.96 -4.13 63.92
CA GLY A 4 -7.50 -3.92 63.99
C GLY A 4 -6.60 -5.05 64.46
N ASP A 5 -6.98 -6.33 64.35
CA ASP A 5 -5.99 -7.41 64.57
C ASP A 5 -6.36 -8.70 63.83
N PHE A 6 -6.39 -8.63 62.50
CA PHE A 6 -6.40 -9.84 61.67
C PHE A 6 -5.00 -10.48 61.72
N LYS A 7 -4.82 -11.46 62.63
CA LYS A 7 -3.62 -12.32 62.62
C LYS A 7 -3.68 -13.28 61.43
N LEU A 8 -3.11 -12.85 60.31
CA LEU A 8 -2.98 -13.69 59.12
C LEU A 8 -2.12 -14.92 59.43
N LYS A 9 -2.68 -16.11 59.22
CA LYS A 9 -1.96 -17.38 59.37
C LYS A 9 -0.90 -17.47 58.27
N LYS A 10 0.38 -17.52 58.66
CA LYS A 10 1.49 -17.66 57.70
C LYS A 10 1.31 -18.96 56.90
N PRO A 11 1.40 -18.92 55.55
CA PRO A 11 1.24 -20.09 54.72
C PRO A 11 2.37 -21.10 54.99
N SER A 12 2.01 -22.38 54.94
CA SER A 12 2.96 -23.51 54.97
C SER A 12 3.87 -23.47 53.74
N ARG A 13 5.11 -23.99 53.84
CA ARG A 13 6.02 -24.14 52.68
C ARG A 13 5.34 -24.79 51.48
N LYS A 14 4.47 -25.78 51.70
CA LYS A 14 3.70 -26.43 50.62
C LYS A 14 2.70 -25.46 49.97
N GLN A 15 2.05 -24.61 50.76
CA GLN A 15 1.11 -23.59 50.27
C GLN A 15 1.84 -22.47 49.52
N THR A 16 3.03 -22.05 49.98
CA THR A 16 3.86 -21.08 49.27
C THR A 16 4.30 -21.61 47.90
N ILE A 17 4.77 -22.87 47.84
CA ILE A 17 5.16 -23.51 46.57
C ILE A 17 3.95 -23.60 45.62
N LEU A 18 2.79 -24.03 46.13
CA LEU A 18 1.56 -24.14 45.34
C LEU A 18 1.16 -22.79 44.73
N LEU A 19 1.20 -21.70 45.52
CA LEU A 19 0.88 -20.35 45.05
C LEU A 19 1.84 -19.84 43.97
N ILE A 20 3.14 -20.12 44.12
CA ILE A 20 4.15 -19.76 43.12
C ILE A 20 3.90 -20.52 41.82
N VAL A 21 3.69 -21.84 41.89
CA VAL A 21 3.44 -22.67 40.72
C VAL A 21 2.14 -22.27 40.03
N SER A 22 1.06 -22.04 40.77
CA SER A 22 -0.21 -21.58 40.20
C SER A 22 -0.09 -20.20 39.56
N GLY A 23 0.70 -19.30 40.16
CA GLY A 23 0.98 -17.97 39.61
C GLY A 23 1.74 -18.05 38.29
N ILE A 24 2.75 -18.92 38.22
CA ILE A 24 3.53 -19.16 36.99
C ILE A 24 2.63 -19.77 35.90
N ILE A 25 1.87 -20.81 36.21
CA ILE A 25 0.93 -21.44 35.26
C ILE A 25 -0.12 -20.43 34.78
N GLY A 26 -0.66 -19.62 35.69
CA GLY A 26 -1.60 -18.55 35.36
C GLY A 26 -1.00 -17.52 34.40
N LEU A 27 0.23 -17.07 34.66
CA LEU A 27 0.94 -16.11 33.82
C LEU A 27 1.21 -16.67 32.40
N PHE A 28 1.68 -17.90 32.30
CA PHE A 28 1.92 -18.54 31.00
C PHE A 28 0.61 -18.80 30.25
N GLY A 29 -0.45 -19.21 30.97
CA GLY A 29 -1.77 -19.42 30.39
C GLY A 29 -2.39 -18.13 29.85
N THR A 30 -2.30 -17.02 30.59
CA THR A 30 -2.79 -15.72 30.12
C THR A 30 -1.96 -15.19 28.95
N ALA A 31 -0.63 -15.30 29.00
CA ALA A 31 0.24 -14.91 27.89
C ALA A 31 -0.09 -15.70 26.60
N ALA A 32 -0.29 -17.02 26.71
CA ALA A 32 -0.70 -17.85 25.57
C ALA A 32 -2.07 -17.45 25.02
N ALA A 33 -3.06 -17.22 25.90
CA ALA A 33 -4.40 -16.79 25.49
C ALA A 33 -4.39 -15.42 24.79
N VAL A 34 -3.59 -14.47 25.29
CA VAL A 34 -3.42 -13.15 24.67
C VAL A 34 -2.78 -13.29 23.29
N THR A 35 -1.70 -14.08 23.15
CA THR A 35 -1.04 -14.30 21.85
C THR A 35 -1.99 -14.94 20.82
N VAL A 36 -2.76 -15.95 21.23
CA VAL A 36 -3.77 -16.59 20.36
C VAL A 36 -4.89 -15.61 20.00
N GLY A 37 -5.39 -14.84 20.97
CA GLY A 37 -6.41 -13.83 20.74
C GLY A 37 -5.96 -12.76 19.75
N ILE A 38 -4.73 -12.26 19.88
CA ILE A 38 -4.12 -11.30 18.95
C ILE A 38 -4.03 -11.91 17.55
N PHE A 39 -3.55 -13.15 17.41
CA PHE A 39 -3.45 -13.85 16.13
C PHE A 39 -4.82 -14.03 15.46
N VAL A 40 -5.84 -14.46 16.21
CA VAL A 40 -7.20 -14.64 15.66
C VAL A 40 -7.79 -13.30 15.26
N ILE A 41 -7.63 -12.25 16.07
CA ILE A 41 -8.14 -10.91 15.73
C ILE A 41 -7.43 -10.37 14.49
N SER A 42 -6.10 -10.45 14.40
CA SER A 42 -5.37 -9.95 13.24
C SER A 42 -5.67 -10.76 11.97
N ALA A 43 -5.83 -12.08 12.08
CA ALA A 43 -6.13 -12.95 10.94
C ALA A 43 -7.57 -12.79 10.41
N TRP A 44 -8.53 -12.44 11.26
CA TRP A 44 -9.96 -12.37 10.87
C TRP A 44 -10.45 -10.95 10.60
N TRP A 45 -9.81 -9.92 11.15
CA TRP A 45 -10.23 -8.52 10.97
C TRP A 45 -9.38 -7.72 9.99
N GLU A 46 -8.45 -8.36 9.27
CA GLU A 46 -7.56 -7.67 8.31
C GLU A 46 -6.90 -6.42 8.92
N LEU A 47 -6.58 -6.48 10.22
CA LEU A 47 -5.76 -5.49 10.90
C LEU A 47 -4.31 -5.99 10.83
N PRO A 48 -3.55 -5.66 9.76
CA PRO A 48 -2.16 -6.06 9.67
C PRO A 48 -1.41 -5.38 10.82
N LEU A 49 -1.10 -6.18 11.84
CA LEU A 49 -0.16 -5.81 12.86
C LEU A 49 1.21 -5.73 12.18
N ASP A 50 1.66 -4.50 11.91
CA ASP A 50 2.90 -4.15 11.21
C ASP A 50 4.17 -4.74 11.84
N ILE A 51 4.05 -5.30 13.04
CA ILE A 51 5.05 -6.06 13.79
C ILE A 51 5.63 -7.25 13.00
N TYR A 52 4.93 -7.73 11.97
CA TYR A 52 5.38 -8.84 11.12
C TYR A 52 5.93 -8.41 9.75
N GLY A 53 6.12 -7.10 9.50
CA GLY A 53 6.63 -6.60 8.22
C GLY A 53 5.69 -6.83 7.04
N THR A 54 4.39 -7.05 7.30
CA THR A 54 3.40 -7.34 6.24
C THR A 54 3.10 -6.16 5.33
N ASN A 55 3.63 -4.96 5.63
CA ASN A 55 3.47 -3.76 4.82
C ASN A 55 4.66 -3.48 3.89
N GLU A 56 5.73 -4.29 3.95
CA GLU A 56 6.87 -4.14 3.05
C GLU A 56 6.64 -4.96 1.76
N GLY A 57 6.73 -4.30 0.61
CA GLY A 57 6.61 -4.97 -0.69
C GLY A 57 7.78 -5.92 -0.96
N PRO A 58 7.70 -6.79 -1.98
CA PRO A 58 8.79 -7.68 -2.34
C PRO A 58 10.05 -6.89 -2.70
N ASP A 59 11.21 -7.44 -2.30
CA ASP A 59 12.52 -6.90 -2.66
C ASP A 59 12.64 -6.74 -4.18
N GLN A 60 13.01 -5.54 -4.60
CA GLN A 60 13.19 -5.21 -6.02
C GLN A 60 14.66 -5.39 -6.43
N PRO A 61 14.94 -5.76 -7.69
CA PRO A 61 16.33 -5.88 -8.18
C PRO A 61 17.12 -4.57 -8.12
N ILE A 62 16.42 -3.44 -8.26
CA ILE A 62 16.95 -2.08 -8.12
C ILE A 62 15.95 -1.30 -7.27
N ALA A 63 16.44 -0.53 -6.30
CA ALA A 63 15.59 0.36 -5.52
C ALA A 63 15.16 1.56 -6.38
N PHE A 64 13.86 1.65 -6.67
CA PHE A 64 13.27 2.73 -7.46
C PHE A 64 12.34 3.60 -6.59
N PRO A 65 12.84 4.71 -6.03
CA PRO A 65 12.02 5.62 -5.24
C PRO A 65 11.12 6.46 -6.17
N HIS A 66 9.84 6.09 -6.25
CA HIS A 66 8.82 6.89 -6.97
C HIS A 66 8.72 8.32 -6.43
N THR A 67 9.02 8.55 -5.14
CA THR A 67 9.01 9.88 -4.50
C THR A 67 9.97 10.86 -5.16
N LYS A 68 11.19 10.41 -5.51
CA LYS A 68 12.18 11.25 -6.22
C LYS A 68 11.68 11.69 -7.59
N HIS A 69 11.06 10.78 -8.32
CA HIS A 69 10.62 11.03 -9.69
C HIS A 69 9.32 11.81 -9.77
N VAL A 70 8.34 11.48 -8.92
CA VAL A 70 6.99 12.05 -8.97
C VAL A 70 6.84 13.26 -8.05
N GLN A 71 7.23 13.14 -6.77
CA GLN A 71 6.97 14.20 -5.79
C GLN A 71 8.01 15.32 -5.86
N GLU A 72 9.29 14.97 -6.01
CA GLU A 72 10.37 15.97 -6.03
C GLU A 72 10.59 16.58 -7.43
N LEU A 73 10.60 15.75 -8.48
CA LEU A 73 10.82 16.21 -9.87
C LEU A 73 9.53 16.54 -10.63
N GLY A 74 8.36 16.14 -10.13
CA GLY A 74 7.08 16.42 -10.76
C GLY A 74 6.84 15.64 -12.07
N LEU A 75 7.51 14.50 -12.28
CA LEU A 75 7.26 13.69 -13.46
C LEU A 75 5.85 13.10 -13.40
N ASP A 76 5.15 13.21 -14.52
CA ASP A 76 3.81 12.67 -14.71
C ASP A 76 3.85 11.12 -14.74
N CYS A 77 2.85 10.46 -14.14
CA CYS A 77 2.76 8.99 -14.12
C CYS A 77 2.83 8.35 -15.52
N THR A 78 2.21 9.01 -16.51
CA THR A 78 2.16 8.55 -17.91
C THR A 78 3.49 8.71 -18.63
N PHE A 79 4.44 9.48 -18.06
CA PHE A 79 5.78 9.64 -18.62
C PHE A 79 6.52 8.30 -18.67
N CYS A 80 6.45 7.54 -17.57
CA CYS A 80 7.02 6.19 -17.48
C CYS A 80 6.03 5.13 -17.95
N HIS A 81 4.77 5.20 -17.49
CA HIS A 81 3.73 4.19 -17.77
C HIS A 81 2.89 4.55 -19.00
N ARG A 82 3.55 4.69 -20.15
CA ARG A 82 3.01 5.28 -21.39
C ARG A 82 1.80 4.57 -22.00
N THR A 83 1.58 3.30 -21.68
CA THR A 83 0.51 2.48 -22.24
C THR A 83 -0.77 2.51 -21.41
N VAL A 84 -0.75 3.12 -20.22
CA VAL A 84 -1.87 3.10 -19.25
C VAL A 84 -3.19 3.60 -19.84
N ALA A 85 -3.13 4.60 -20.73
CA ALA A 85 -4.30 5.21 -21.35
C ALA A 85 -4.77 4.50 -22.64
N LYS A 86 -4.04 3.49 -23.12
CA LYS A 86 -4.27 2.88 -24.45
C LYS A 86 -4.41 1.36 -24.42
N GLU A 87 -3.83 0.72 -23.42
CA GLU A 87 -3.73 -0.74 -23.34
C GLU A 87 -4.37 -1.28 -22.05
N SER A 88 -4.48 -2.60 -21.96
CA SER A 88 -5.00 -3.28 -20.77
C SER A 88 -4.04 -3.21 -19.57
N SER A 89 -2.74 -3.04 -19.80
CA SER A 89 -1.70 -2.98 -18.76
C SER A 89 -0.96 -1.65 -18.78
N ALA A 90 -0.68 -1.09 -17.61
CA ALA A 90 0.36 -0.08 -17.44
C ALA A 90 1.75 -0.74 -17.58
N SER A 91 2.33 -0.68 -18.78
CA SER A 91 3.67 -1.23 -19.03
C SER A 91 4.73 -0.59 -18.12
N ILE A 92 5.74 -1.37 -17.75
CA ILE A 92 6.93 -0.87 -17.07
C ILE A 92 7.92 -0.37 -18.13
N PRO A 93 8.58 0.79 -17.93
CA PRO A 93 9.55 1.30 -18.89
C PRO A 93 10.73 0.34 -19.11
N SER A 94 11.32 0.38 -20.30
CA SER A 94 12.54 -0.36 -20.62
C SER A 94 13.75 0.24 -19.90
N VAL A 95 14.82 -0.56 -19.79
CA VAL A 95 16.11 -0.10 -19.24
C VAL A 95 16.65 1.12 -19.99
N GLU A 96 16.52 1.11 -21.33
CA GLU A 96 16.94 2.22 -22.20
C GLU A 96 16.25 3.55 -21.85
N PHE A 97 14.98 3.50 -21.46
CA PHE A 97 14.24 4.70 -21.05
C PHE A 97 14.85 5.30 -19.77
N CYS A 98 15.22 4.47 -18.81
CA CYS A 98 15.82 4.91 -17.56
C CYS A 98 17.20 5.56 -17.79
N VAL A 99 18.02 4.99 -18.68
CA VAL A 99 19.35 5.54 -18.99
C VAL A 99 19.33 6.79 -19.87
N THR A 100 18.18 7.17 -20.45
CA THR A 100 18.04 8.45 -21.16
C THR A 100 18.47 9.63 -20.29
N CYS A 101 18.14 9.59 -18.99
CA CYS A 101 18.61 10.57 -17.99
C CYS A 101 19.79 10.03 -17.18
N HIS A 102 19.72 8.77 -16.75
CA HIS A 102 20.72 8.19 -15.84
C HIS A 102 22.06 7.86 -16.49
N LYS A 103 22.25 8.15 -17.78
CA LYS A 103 23.57 8.13 -18.42
C LYS A 103 24.53 9.16 -17.82
N ILE A 104 24.02 10.30 -17.36
CA ILE A 104 24.83 11.41 -16.80
C ILE A 104 24.40 11.84 -15.40
N ILE A 105 23.26 11.34 -14.91
CA ILE A 105 22.71 11.73 -13.60
C ILE A 105 22.86 10.58 -12.61
N GLY A 106 23.30 10.92 -11.39
CA GLY A 106 23.29 10.03 -10.24
C GLY A 106 24.48 9.07 -10.15
N ASP A 107 25.65 9.52 -10.58
CA ASP A 107 26.91 8.76 -10.55
C ASP A 107 27.30 8.22 -9.17
N ASN A 108 26.86 8.89 -8.10
CA ASN A 108 27.18 8.50 -6.72
C ASN A 108 26.23 7.43 -6.13
N SER A 109 25.29 6.90 -6.92
CA SER A 109 24.32 5.91 -6.46
C SER A 109 24.67 4.51 -6.94
N GLU A 110 24.79 3.56 -6.00
CA GLU A 110 24.98 2.14 -6.30
C GLU A 110 23.83 1.57 -7.15
N GLU A 111 22.60 2.03 -6.92
CA GLU A 111 21.41 1.61 -7.67
C GLU A 111 21.45 2.05 -9.14
N ILE A 112 22.00 3.23 -9.40
CA ILE A 112 22.19 3.72 -10.77
C ILE A 112 23.35 2.99 -11.45
N ALA A 113 24.39 2.61 -10.70
CA ALA A 113 25.44 1.73 -11.22
C ALA A 113 24.88 0.36 -11.64
N LYS A 114 23.98 -0.23 -10.84
CA LYS A 114 23.23 -1.44 -11.23
C LYS A 114 22.41 -1.22 -12.50
N LEU A 115 21.64 -0.13 -12.58
CA LEU A 115 20.86 0.20 -13.78
C LEU A 115 21.73 0.26 -15.05
N ARG A 116 22.89 0.92 -14.97
CA ARG A 116 23.83 1.02 -16.09
C ARG A 116 24.44 -0.32 -16.47
N SER A 117 24.64 -1.23 -15.53
CA SER A 117 25.13 -2.57 -15.83
C SER A 117 24.08 -3.40 -16.58
N TYR A 118 22.80 -3.32 -16.22
CA TYR A 118 21.72 -3.92 -17.01
C TYR A 118 21.70 -3.40 -18.45
N ASN A 119 21.87 -2.08 -18.62
CA ASN A 119 21.90 -1.47 -19.94
C ASN A 119 23.12 -1.93 -20.77
N THR A 120 24.30 -1.95 -20.14
CA THR A 120 25.57 -2.33 -20.80
C THR A 120 25.57 -3.81 -21.19
N ASN A 121 24.99 -4.66 -20.36
CA ASN A 121 24.89 -6.10 -20.61
C ASN A 121 23.68 -6.48 -21.47
N GLU A 122 22.88 -5.49 -21.91
CA GLU A 122 21.63 -5.70 -22.67
C GLU A 122 20.66 -6.69 -22.00
N THR A 123 20.64 -6.69 -20.66
CA THR A 123 19.77 -7.58 -19.88
C THR A 123 18.58 -6.83 -19.32
N PRO A 124 17.36 -7.39 -19.39
CA PRO A 124 16.18 -6.76 -18.81
C PRO A 124 16.22 -6.83 -17.28
N ILE A 125 15.62 -5.84 -16.62
CA ILE A 125 15.39 -5.87 -15.18
C ILE A 125 14.17 -6.76 -14.91
N ASN A 126 14.36 -7.80 -14.11
CA ASN A 126 13.28 -8.72 -13.72
C ASN A 126 12.53 -8.20 -12.48
N TRP A 127 11.70 -7.17 -12.68
CA TRP A 127 10.92 -6.53 -11.63
C TRP A 127 10.00 -7.52 -10.90
N GLN A 128 9.93 -7.41 -9.57
CA GLN A 128 8.98 -8.18 -8.78
C GLN A 128 7.63 -7.47 -8.78
N ARG A 129 6.63 -8.08 -9.41
CA ARG A 129 5.29 -7.50 -9.55
C ARG A 129 4.58 -7.45 -8.20
N VAL A 130 4.26 -6.24 -7.73
CA VAL A 130 3.53 -6.01 -6.48
C VAL A 130 2.03 -6.23 -6.67
N HIS A 131 1.42 -5.56 -7.65
CA HIS A 131 -0.02 -5.66 -7.90
C HIS A 131 -0.32 -6.79 -8.90
N ARG A 132 -0.84 -7.91 -8.40
CA ARG A 132 -1.28 -9.05 -9.21
C ARG A 132 -2.70 -9.43 -8.83
N VAL A 133 -3.59 -9.45 -9.82
CA VAL A 133 -4.92 -10.06 -9.71
C VAL A 133 -4.85 -11.53 -10.14
N PRO A 134 -5.78 -12.39 -9.67
CA PRO A 134 -5.88 -13.77 -10.15
C PRO A 134 -6.04 -13.85 -11.68
N ASP A 135 -5.52 -14.90 -12.30
CA ASP A 135 -5.46 -15.00 -13.79
C ASP A 135 -6.85 -15.03 -14.47
N HIS A 136 -7.92 -15.36 -13.72
CA HIS A 136 -9.30 -15.32 -14.20
C HIS A 136 -9.94 -13.92 -14.09
N VAL A 137 -9.28 -12.96 -13.44
CA VAL A 137 -9.73 -11.57 -13.32
C VAL A 137 -9.04 -10.73 -14.40
N GLN A 138 -9.84 -10.11 -15.26
CA GLN A 138 -9.34 -9.21 -16.30
C GLN A 138 -9.46 -7.77 -15.82
N PHE A 139 -8.33 -7.07 -15.74
CA PHE A 139 -8.27 -5.64 -15.42
C PHE A 139 -7.68 -4.88 -16.61
N VAL A 140 -8.41 -3.89 -17.13
CA VAL A 140 -8.04 -3.11 -18.32
C VAL A 140 -7.82 -1.66 -17.91
N HIS A 141 -6.56 -1.20 -17.92
CA HIS A 141 -6.20 0.16 -17.48
C HIS A 141 -6.88 1.24 -18.33
N GLU A 142 -6.82 1.14 -19.67
CA GLU A 142 -7.40 2.13 -20.59
C GLU A 142 -8.85 2.50 -20.24
N SER A 143 -9.64 1.50 -19.86
CA SER A 143 -11.07 1.68 -19.62
C SER A 143 -11.34 2.49 -18.36
N HIS A 144 -10.50 2.33 -17.32
CA HIS A 144 -10.56 3.13 -16.10
C HIS A 144 -10.03 4.54 -16.34
N ILE A 145 -8.89 4.67 -17.04
CA ILE A 145 -8.33 5.98 -17.39
C ILE A 145 -9.35 6.81 -18.19
N ARG A 146 -9.92 6.25 -19.25
CA ARG A 146 -10.92 6.92 -20.11
C ARG A 146 -12.19 7.30 -19.34
N PHE A 147 -12.60 6.49 -18.37
CA PHE A 147 -13.79 6.77 -17.59
C PHE A 147 -13.61 7.98 -16.67
N PHE A 148 -12.48 8.07 -15.98
CA PHE A 148 -12.22 9.12 -14.99
C PHE A 148 -11.57 10.38 -15.56
N SER A 149 -10.85 10.29 -16.70
CA SER A 149 -10.15 11.43 -17.30
C SER A 149 -11.05 12.36 -18.14
N GLY A 150 -10.58 13.58 -18.36
CA GLY A 150 -11.23 14.64 -19.14
C GLY A 150 -12.13 15.54 -18.29
N ASN A 151 -12.95 16.35 -18.98
CA ASN A 151 -13.88 17.26 -18.34
C ASN A 151 -15.12 16.52 -17.82
N LYS A 152 -15.29 16.47 -16.50
CA LYS A 152 -16.39 15.78 -15.81
C LYS A 152 -17.18 16.76 -14.95
N LEU A 153 -18.50 16.65 -15.00
CA LEU A 153 -19.39 17.30 -14.05
C LEU A 153 -19.51 16.43 -12.79
N VAL A 154 -19.21 16.99 -11.63
CA VAL A 154 -19.35 16.28 -10.35
C VAL A 154 -20.83 16.18 -9.98
N VAL A 155 -21.33 14.96 -9.75
CA VAL A 155 -22.74 14.68 -9.43
C VAL A 155 -22.88 13.76 -8.22
N ASN A 156 -24.01 13.84 -7.51
CA ASN A 156 -24.33 12.90 -6.42
C ASN A 156 -24.75 11.52 -6.93
N LYS A 157 -25.34 11.45 -8.12
CA LYS A 157 -25.80 10.21 -8.74
C LYS A 157 -25.56 10.29 -10.24
N VAL A 158 -24.82 9.33 -10.76
CA VAL A 158 -24.50 9.25 -12.18
C VAL A 158 -25.76 8.88 -12.98
N ASP A 159 -26.05 9.68 -14.00
CA ASP A 159 -27.07 9.40 -15.01
C ASP A 159 -26.48 8.45 -16.07
N ARG A 160 -27.14 7.30 -16.25
CA ARG A 160 -26.75 6.26 -17.22
C ARG A 160 -26.68 6.77 -18.66
N ASN A 161 -27.43 7.82 -18.99
CA ASN A 161 -27.42 8.39 -20.35
C ASN A 161 -26.27 9.40 -20.57
N LYS A 162 -25.61 9.88 -19.50
CA LYS A 162 -24.58 10.94 -19.56
C LYS A 162 -23.28 10.57 -18.84
N VAL A 163 -23.08 9.28 -18.59
CA VAL A 163 -21.98 8.72 -17.79
C VAL A 163 -20.61 9.28 -18.19
N SER A 164 -20.33 9.37 -19.49
CA SER A 164 -19.03 9.84 -19.99
C SER A 164 -18.68 11.28 -19.59
N SER A 165 -19.68 12.10 -19.25
CA SER A 165 -19.53 13.50 -18.85
C SER A 165 -19.67 13.74 -17.34
N GLN A 166 -19.85 12.68 -16.55
CA GLN A 166 -20.18 12.77 -15.13
C GLN A 166 -19.21 11.95 -14.29
N ILE A 167 -18.97 12.40 -13.07
CA ILE A 167 -18.21 11.67 -12.05
C ILE A 167 -18.95 11.79 -10.73
N ALA A 168 -19.01 10.69 -9.98
CA ALA A 168 -19.61 10.68 -8.66
C ALA A 168 -18.73 11.48 -7.68
N LEU A 169 -19.34 12.18 -6.72
CA LEU A 169 -18.61 13.04 -5.77
C LEU A 169 -17.53 12.26 -4.98
N ASP A 170 -17.84 11.04 -4.55
CA ASP A 170 -16.92 10.16 -3.84
C ASP A 170 -15.69 9.77 -4.66
N ASP A 171 -15.86 9.52 -5.96
CA ASP A 171 -14.74 9.27 -6.87
C ASP A 171 -13.97 10.56 -7.20
N ALA A 172 -14.69 11.68 -7.36
CA ALA A 172 -14.08 12.97 -7.64
C ALA A 172 -13.17 13.43 -6.49
N ILE A 173 -13.57 13.19 -5.23
CA ILE A 173 -12.78 13.56 -4.04
C ILE A 173 -11.46 12.80 -3.96
N LYS A 174 -11.39 11.56 -4.45
CA LYS A 174 -10.14 10.76 -4.48
C LYS A 174 -9.08 11.39 -5.39
N ILE A 175 -9.51 12.07 -6.46
CA ILE A 175 -8.63 12.72 -7.43
C ILE A 175 -8.38 14.19 -7.04
N TYR A 176 -9.45 14.88 -6.63
CA TYR A 176 -9.50 16.28 -6.26
C TYR A 176 -10.18 16.44 -4.90
N PRO A 177 -9.42 16.53 -3.79
CA PRO A 177 -10.00 16.58 -2.44
C PRO A 177 -11.02 17.71 -2.21
N ASN A 178 -10.95 18.78 -2.99
CA ASN A 178 -11.87 19.93 -2.93
C ASN A 178 -12.98 19.89 -4.01
N ALA A 179 -13.26 18.73 -4.59
CA ALA A 179 -14.34 18.58 -5.58
C ALA A 179 -15.72 18.86 -4.95
N GLU A 180 -16.56 19.60 -5.68
CA GLU A 180 -17.91 19.97 -5.24
C GLU A 180 -18.95 19.63 -6.30
N VAL A 181 -20.14 19.23 -5.86
CA VAL A 181 -21.26 18.90 -6.73
C VAL A 181 -21.64 20.09 -7.61
N GLY A 182 -21.84 19.85 -8.91
CA GLY A 182 -22.23 20.87 -9.88
C GLY A 182 -21.07 21.69 -10.44
N LYS A 183 -19.85 21.54 -9.92
CA LYS A 183 -18.65 22.13 -10.53
C LYS A 183 -18.01 21.14 -11.52
N PRO A 184 -17.58 21.60 -12.70
CA PRO A 184 -16.79 20.77 -13.59
C PRO A 184 -15.36 20.63 -13.06
N ILE A 185 -14.77 19.46 -13.26
CA ILE A 185 -13.35 19.20 -13.03
C ILE A 185 -12.71 18.73 -14.33
N ASP A 186 -11.45 19.08 -14.56
CA ASP A 186 -10.67 18.58 -15.69
C ASP A 186 -9.59 17.63 -15.17
N VAL A 187 -9.82 16.33 -15.34
CA VAL A 187 -8.97 15.27 -14.79
C VAL A 187 -7.95 14.84 -15.83
N LYS A 188 -6.65 15.02 -15.55
CA LYS A 188 -5.60 14.45 -16.40
C LYS A 188 -5.52 12.94 -16.20
N GLU A 189 -5.15 12.22 -17.25
CA GLU A 189 -4.96 10.76 -17.21
C GLU A 189 -4.03 10.32 -16.07
N SER A 190 -2.98 11.10 -15.82
CA SER A 190 -2.01 10.83 -14.78
C SER A 190 -2.53 10.97 -13.35
N GLN A 191 -3.56 11.78 -13.14
CA GLN A 191 -4.18 11.97 -11.84
C GLN A 191 -5.09 10.78 -11.48
N VAL A 192 -5.59 10.05 -12.49
CA VAL A 192 -6.37 8.83 -12.28
C VAL A 192 -5.49 7.73 -11.66
N CYS A 193 -4.20 7.69 -11.99
CA CYS A 193 -3.29 6.65 -11.52
C CYS A 193 -3.14 6.58 -9.98
N MET A 194 -3.39 7.68 -9.26
CA MET A 194 -3.33 7.69 -7.79
C MET A 194 -4.62 7.17 -7.13
N THR A 195 -5.67 6.91 -7.92
CA THR A 195 -6.99 6.51 -7.43
C THR A 195 -7.18 4.99 -7.42
N CYS A 196 -6.37 4.26 -8.17
CA CYS A 196 -6.48 2.81 -8.39
C CYS A 196 -5.26 2.09 -7.81
#